data_AF-A0A7X3J1B0-F1
#
_entry.id   AF-A0A7X3J1B0-F1
#
_cell.length_a   1.000
_cell.length_b   1.000
_cell.length_c   1.000
_cell.angle_alpha   90.00
_cell.angle_beta   90.00
_cell.angle_gamma   90.00
#
_symmetry.space_group_name_H-M   'P 1'
#
loop_
_entity.id
_entity.type
_entity.pdbx_description
1 polymer ?
#
loop_
_entity_poly.entity_id
_entity_poly.type
_entity_poly.pdbx_seq_one_letter_code
_entity_poly.pdbx_strand_id
1 'polypeptide(L)'
;MRSPRFDIRAKPLRSIFSPSNLERVWKKKVRISMRQQFLNDGVENFDFHVAHKQECLKLSRLILEGSYVPQRAQRILVEKGKGLCRQLVIPSVRDALVLQCLSDALYNQIKGKAPTDRSFFEPKEHRFSASRSEYGTFASWLNFQRELFSFSKNRRYVVITDIANYYDTISYGHLRNIIASITDVEESVLDMLIYVLSDLLWQPDYAPRVEVGLPQINLDAPRLLAHCFLYELDEFLASDPNKDFVRYMDDIDIGVDTIIEAKEALKSVDLVLQTKQVRLNSGKTKILTRREALAHFRVVENARLDNLQERVDRRLAAGLSIDRERKVVRLRLTRGLKSGAFDAGNGEKVLKRYITLASKLKVQLPPNALEKLIRLRPSVRENALAYIRSQPLTPARAKAIADVASSGWLVDDAALVDISNYLVETRVETRSQRKEHIESLISATDGRTYYGLYCGLWLRSKYTSVDELMNTIMSNRPAWLQHERLGRLVGAFTPLFRGTSHEKKFRALAISTANDGIRQTFRFHWQLAKEKSVFDDMYPSLSNLNPSRGTGMTHAKFLCLLSALQNDKVPIVKRNKLRATTAPVFDDVYYRAIAKRLGVY
;
A
#
# COMPACT_ATOMS: atom_id res chain seq x y z
N MET A 1 29.20 -14.95 18.56
CA MET A 1 30.56 -15.34 18.15
C MET A 1 30.68 -15.10 16.64
N ARG A 2 31.76 -14.46 16.17
CA ARG A 2 31.98 -14.27 14.72
C ARG A 2 32.66 -15.50 14.13
N SER A 3 32.20 -15.93 12.95
CA SER A 3 32.89 -16.98 12.18
C SER A 3 34.25 -16.47 11.68
N PRO A 4 35.27 -17.34 11.55
CA PRO A 4 36.54 -16.99 10.90
C PRO A 4 36.37 -16.43 9.47
N ARG A 5 35.26 -16.75 8.79
CA ARG A 5 34.96 -16.25 7.44
C ARG A 5 34.19 -14.92 7.44
N PHE A 6 33.96 -14.30 8.60
CA PHE A 6 33.09 -13.13 8.72
C PHE A 6 33.50 -11.98 7.79
N ASP A 7 34.76 -11.57 7.78
CA ASP A 7 35.20 -10.43 6.96
C ASP A 7 35.07 -10.68 5.45
N ILE A 8 35.25 -11.94 5.03
CA ILE A 8 35.04 -12.37 3.64
C ILE A 8 33.55 -12.25 3.27
N ARG A 9 32.64 -12.75 4.13
CA ARG A 9 31.19 -12.67 3.91
C ARG A 9 30.66 -11.24 4.01
N ALA A 10 31.26 -10.40 4.86
CA ALA A 10 30.85 -9.01 5.04
C ALA A 10 31.32 -8.11 3.88
N LYS A 11 32.37 -8.48 3.14
CA LYS A 11 32.94 -7.68 2.04
C LYS A 11 31.90 -7.19 1.02
N PRO A 12 31.07 -8.05 0.38
CA PRO A 12 30.05 -7.58 -0.55
C PRO A 12 28.94 -6.76 0.14
N LEU A 13 28.66 -7.04 1.42
CA LEU A 13 27.65 -6.31 2.20
C LEU A 13 28.09 -4.88 2.55
N ARG A 14 29.39 -4.58 2.62
CA ARG A 14 29.93 -3.25 2.95
C ARG A 14 29.51 -2.17 1.95
N SER A 15 29.46 -2.49 0.66
CA SER A 15 28.99 -1.53 -0.37
C SER A 15 27.47 -1.36 -0.30
N ILE A 16 26.73 -2.47 -0.22
CA ILE A 16 25.26 -2.53 -0.17
C ILE A 16 24.70 -1.78 1.04
N PHE A 17 25.31 -1.95 2.22
CA PHE A 17 24.84 -1.35 3.47
C PHE A 17 25.74 -0.24 3.97
N SER A 18 26.46 0.44 3.07
CA SER A 18 27.14 1.69 3.42
C SER A 18 26.11 2.72 3.93
N PRO A 19 26.46 3.57 4.93
CA PRO A 19 25.52 4.56 5.46
C PRO A 19 24.95 5.47 4.35
N SER A 20 25.79 5.88 3.40
CA SER A 20 25.39 6.71 2.26
C SER A 20 24.38 6.00 1.34
N ASN A 21 24.54 4.70 1.08
CA ASN A 21 23.59 3.94 0.28
C ASN A 21 22.25 3.77 1.01
N LEU A 22 22.27 3.45 2.30
CA LEU A 22 21.06 3.35 3.12
C LEU A 22 20.29 4.68 3.13
N GLU A 23 20.97 5.81 3.28
CA GLU A 23 20.35 7.13 3.20
C GLU A 23 19.73 7.40 1.82
N ARG A 24 20.44 7.05 0.75
CA ARG A 24 19.96 7.19 -0.63
C ARG A 24 18.68 6.39 -0.83
N VAL A 25 18.66 5.12 -0.40
CA VAL A 25 17.51 4.21 -0.54
C VAL A 25 16.33 4.68 0.31
N TRP A 26 16.57 5.16 1.54
CA TRP A 26 15.54 5.78 2.36
C TRP A 26 14.86 6.96 1.65
N LYS A 27 15.66 7.93 1.20
CA LYS A 27 15.16 9.18 0.61
C LYS A 27 14.41 8.95 -0.70
N LYS A 28 14.89 8.02 -1.54
CA LYS A 28 14.36 7.82 -2.89
C LYS A 28 13.23 6.80 -2.98
N LYS A 29 13.22 5.78 -2.10
CA LYS A 29 12.35 4.60 -2.23
C LYS A 29 11.56 4.31 -0.95
N VAL A 30 12.26 3.87 0.10
CA VAL A 30 11.61 3.27 1.28
C VAL A 30 10.71 4.25 2.02
N ARG A 31 11.05 5.54 2.10
CA ARG A 31 10.17 6.54 2.72
C ARG A 31 8.79 6.60 2.03
N ILE A 32 8.73 6.51 0.71
CA ILE A 32 7.48 6.56 -0.04
C ILE A 32 6.69 5.27 0.22
N SER A 33 7.34 4.13 0.08
CA SER A 33 6.75 2.82 0.33
C SER A 33 6.20 2.68 1.77
N MET A 34 6.92 3.20 2.78
CA MET A 34 6.45 3.18 4.18
C MET A 34 5.24 4.09 4.42
N ARG A 35 5.10 5.20 3.69
CA ARG A 35 3.92 6.07 3.75
C ARG A 35 2.68 5.46 3.08
N GLN A 36 2.87 4.46 2.21
CA GLN A 36 1.81 3.76 1.48
C GLN A 36 1.39 2.44 2.14
N GLN A 37 1.86 2.14 3.36
CA GLN A 37 1.41 0.98 4.11
C GLN A 37 -0.01 1.20 4.65
N PHE A 38 -0.73 0.10 4.94
CA PHE A 38 -2.08 0.16 5.50
C PHE A 38 -2.14 0.90 6.85
N LEU A 39 -1.14 0.67 7.71
CA LEU A 39 -1.10 1.30 9.03
C LEU A 39 -0.28 2.58 8.98
N ASN A 40 -0.95 3.70 9.27
CA ASN A 40 -0.28 4.95 9.58
C ASN A 40 0.42 4.83 10.94
N ASP A 41 1.68 5.23 11.04
CA ASP A 41 2.47 5.21 12.28
C ASP A 41 2.25 6.45 13.17
N GLY A 42 1.31 7.32 12.79
CA GLY A 42 0.94 8.55 13.49
C GLY A 42 1.79 9.77 13.09
N VAL A 43 3.01 9.56 12.56
CA VAL A 43 3.95 10.63 12.20
C VAL A 43 4.56 10.48 10.80
N GLU A 44 4.03 9.61 9.93
CA GLU A 44 4.58 9.30 8.59
C GLU A 44 6.07 8.94 8.56
N ASN A 45 6.60 8.36 9.65
CA ASN A 45 8.03 8.12 9.86
C ASN A 45 8.89 9.38 9.69
N PHE A 46 8.34 10.58 9.96
CA PHE A 46 9.08 11.83 9.89
C PHE A 46 10.21 11.89 10.93
N ASP A 47 10.04 11.25 12.08
CA ASP A 47 11.09 11.08 13.09
C ASP A 47 12.31 10.35 12.51
N PHE A 48 12.10 9.23 11.81
CA PHE A 48 13.18 8.56 11.08
C PHE A 48 13.72 9.47 9.97
N HIS A 49 12.86 10.22 9.26
CA HIS A 49 13.32 11.12 8.20
C HIS A 49 14.22 12.24 8.71
N VAL A 50 13.95 12.83 9.89
CA VAL A 50 14.81 13.84 10.49
C VAL A 50 16.12 13.20 10.99
N ALA A 51 16.04 12.02 11.61
CA ALA A 51 17.20 11.31 12.17
C ALA A 51 17.94 10.38 11.19
N HIS A 52 17.58 10.36 9.89
CA HIS A 52 17.96 9.31 8.94
C HIS A 52 19.47 9.05 8.87
N LYS A 53 20.31 10.10 8.92
CA LYS A 53 21.77 9.95 8.89
C LYS A 53 22.28 9.07 10.04
N GLN A 54 21.79 9.34 11.25
CA GLN A 54 22.19 8.60 12.44
C GLN A 54 21.59 7.20 12.45
N GLU A 55 20.32 7.04 12.06
CA GLU A 55 19.67 5.73 12.00
C GLU A 55 20.29 4.82 10.92
N CYS A 56 20.63 5.36 9.75
CA CYS A 56 21.33 4.62 8.71
C CYS A 56 22.75 4.23 9.14
N LEU A 57 23.48 5.10 9.85
CA LEU A 57 24.79 4.76 10.41
C LEU A 57 24.70 3.63 11.45
N LYS A 58 23.72 3.70 12.38
CA LYS A 58 23.48 2.65 13.37
C LYS A 58 23.16 1.31 12.69
N LEU A 59 22.24 1.33 11.71
CA LEU A 59 21.84 0.13 10.98
C LEU A 59 23.01 -0.47 10.19
N SER A 60 23.81 0.36 9.52
CA SER A 60 25.02 -0.08 8.82
C SER A 60 25.97 -0.82 9.76
N ARG A 61 26.27 -0.25 10.93
CA ARG A 61 27.14 -0.90 11.92
C ARG A 61 26.57 -2.24 12.40
N LEU A 62 25.29 -2.29 12.76
CA LEU A 62 24.64 -3.53 13.19
C LEU A 62 24.79 -4.65 12.14
N ILE A 63 24.59 -4.33 10.86
CA ILE A 63 24.71 -5.31 9.77
C ILE A 63 26.18 -5.73 9.59
N LEU A 64 27.09 -4.76 9.48
CA LEU A 64 28.51 -5.01 9.19
C LEU A 64 29.29 -5.60 10.38
N GLU A 65 28.69 -5.60 11.57
CA GLU A 65 29.21 -6.28 12.76
C GLU A 65 28.62 -7.68 12.98
N GLY A 66 27.59 -8.05 12.20
CA GLY A 66 26.88 -9.32 12.30
C GLY A 66 25.83 -9.38 13.41
N SER A 67 25.38 -8.22 13.91
CA SER A 67 24.44 -8.08 15.04
C SER A 67 23.02 -7.73 14.62
N TYR A 68 22.77 -7.55 13.32
CA TYR A 68 21.44 -7.28 12.79
C TYR A 68 20.56 -8.52 12.86
N VAL A 69 19.35 -8.35 13.40
CA VAL A 69 18.29 -9.36 13.45
C VAL A 69 17.01 -8.69 12.93
N PRO A 70 16.32 -9.26 11.93
CA PRO A 70 15.06 -8.73 11.45
C PRO A 70 14.02 -8.65 12.58
N GLN A 71 13.13 -7.67 12.51
CA GLN A 71 12.05 -7.55 13.49
C GLN A 71 10.82 -8.31 13.03
N ARG A 72 10.09 -8.89 14.00
CA ARG A 72 8.79 -9.53 13.74
C ARG A 72 7.86 -8.54 13.06
N ALA A 73 7.50 -8.81 11.81
CA ALA A 73 6.65 -7.94 11.03
C ALA A 73 5.18 -8.01 11.46
N GLN A 74 4.49 -6.87 11.34
CA GLN A 74 3.05 -6.80 11.55
C GLN A 74 2.32 -7.38 10.32
N ARG A 75 1.18 -8.03 10.53
CA ARG A 75 0.45 -8.77 9.48
C ARG A 75 -1.01 -8.38 9.45
N ILE A 76 -1.49 -7.93 8.29
CA ILE A 76 -2.86 -7.49 8.08
C ILE A 76 -3.58 -8.43 7.13
N LEU A 77 -4.78 -8.88 7.50
CA LEU A 77 -5.64 -9.67 6.62
C LEU A 77 -6.36 -8.73 5.63
N VAL A 78 -6.38 -9.13 4.35
CA VAL A 78 -7.09 -8.43 3.28
C VAL A 78 -7.95 -9.42 2.53
N GLU A 79 -9.25 -9.17 2.45
CA GLU A 79 -10.17 -10.07 1.77
C GLU A 79 -9.94 -10.04 0.24
N LYS A 80 -9.79 -11.22 -0.37
CA LYS A 80 -9.82 -11.39 -1.83
C LYS A 80 -11.26 -11.54 -2.34
N GLY A 81 -12.09 -12.26 -1.60
CA GLY A 81 -13.50 -12.49 -1.89
C GLY A 81 -14.02 -13.77 -1.23
N LYS A 82 -15.34 -13.89 -1.08
CA LYS A 82 -16.01 -15.02 -0.39
C LYS A 82 -15.51 -15.21 1.06
N GLY A 83 -15.02 -14.14 1.68
CA GLY A 83 -14.39 -14.18 3.01
C GLY A 83 -12.98 -14.79 3.08
N LEU A 84 -12.38 -15.18 1.96
CA LEU A 84 -10.99 -15.65 1.93
C LEU A 84 -10.03 -14.47 1.98
N CYS A 85 -9.10 -14.49 2.94
CA CYS A 85 -8.13 -13.41 3.17
C CYS A 85 -6.73 -13.79 2.69
N ARG A 86 -6.01 -12.80 2.15
CA ARG A 86 -4.56 -12.84 2.01
C ARG A 86 -3.94 -12.13 3.20
N GLN A 87 -2.78 -12.61 3.63
CA GLN A 87 -2.01 -11.99 4.69
C GLN A 87 -0.94 -11.10 4.09
N LEU A 88 -1.03 -9.80 4.32
CA LEU A 88 -0.02 -8.85 3.89
C LEU A 88 0.93 -8.49 5.04
N VAL A 89 2.21 -8.34 4.70
CA VAL A 89 3.30 -8.06 5.63
C VAL A 89 3.60 -6.56 5.67
N ILE A 90 3.67 -6.00 6.87
CA ILE A 90 4.06 -4.62 7.14
C ILE A 90 5.37 -4.65 7.93
N PRO A 91 6.52 -4.40 7.28
CA PRO A 91 7.83 -4.48 7.91
C PRO A 91 8.08 -3.30 8.85
N SER A 92 9.17 -3.37 9.62
CA SER A 92 9.78 -2.19 10.22
C SER A 92 10.46 -1.33 9.14
N VAL A 93 10.76 -0.06 9.46
CA VAL A 93 11.54 0.80 8.56
C VAL A 93 12.94 0.21 8.29
N ARG A 94 13.55 -0.42 9.31
CA ARG A 94 14.88 -1.01 9.22
C ARG A 94 14.88 -2.21 8.27
N ASP A 95 13.95 -3.14 8.43
CA ASP A 95 13.85 -4.33 7.58
C ASP A 95 13.47 -3.95 6.14
N ALA A 96 12.61 -2.94 5.96
CA ALA A 96 12.27 -2.40 4.65
C ALA A 96 13.51 -1.82 3.94
N LEU A 97 14.38 -1.10 4.66
CA LEU A 97 15.65 -0.58 4.12
C LEU A 97 16.60 -1.71 3.74
N VAL A 98 16.76 -2.69 4.62
CA VAL A 98 17.65 -3.83 4.35
C VAL A 98 17.17 -4.59 3.11
N LEU A 99 15.89 -4.93 3.08
CA LEU A 99 15.29 -5.66 1.97
C LEU A 99 15.38 -4.88 0.65
N GLN A 100 15.15 -3.55 0.68
CA GLN A 100 15.27 -2.72 -0.51
C GLN A 100 16.71 -2.58 -1.00
N CYS A 101 17.70 -2.47 -0.11
CA CYS A 101 19.12 -2.45 -0.50
C CYS A 101 19.54 -3.76 -1.17
N LEU A 102 19.13 -4.90 -0.62
CA LEU A 102 19.38 -6.22 -1.22
C LEU A 102 18.68 -6.36 -2.58
N SER A 103 17.45 -5.86 -2.68
CA SER A 103 16.72 -5.82 -3.94
C SER A 103 17.41 -4.95 -4.99
N ASP A 104 17.90 -3.77 -4.63
CA ASP A 104 18.69 -2.89 -5.52
C ASP A 104 19.96 -3.59 -6.03
N ALA A 105 20.68 -4.29 -5.14
CA ALA A 105 21.88 -5.02 -5.52
C ALA A 105 21.58 -6.15 -6.51
N LEU A 106 20.57 -6.97 -6.21
CA LEU A 106 20.13 -8.06 -7.07
C LEU A 106 19.60 -7.56 -8.42
N TYR A 107 18.79 -6.51 -8.39
CA TYR A 107 18.18 -5.91 -9.57
C TYR A 107 19.20 -5.50 -10.62
N ASN A 108 20.32 -4.89 -10.20
CA ASN A 108 21.36 -4.44 -11.12
C ASN A 108 22.00 -5.61 -11.89
N GLN A 109 22.00 -6.82 -11.34
CA GLN A 109 22.52 -8.00 -12.01
C GLN A 109 21.49 -8.73 -12.87
N ILE A 110 20.21 -8.63 -12.51
CA ILE A 110 19.10 -9.29 -13.23
C ILE A 110 18.61 -8.47 -14.42
N LYS A 111 18.72 -7.14 -14.34
CA LYS A 111 18.22 -6.24 -15.40
C LYS A 111 18.83 -6.61 -16.74
N GLY A 112 17.99 -6.92 -17.73
CA GLY A 112 18.42 -7.31 -19.08
C GLY A 112 18.67 -8.81 -19.27
N LYS A 113 18.48 -9.63 -18.23
CA LYS A 113 18.59 -11.10 -18.29
C LYS A 113 17.24 -11.80 -18.45
N ALA A 114 16.15 -11.05 -18.60
CA ALA A 114 14.86 -11.65 -18.92
C ALA A 114 14.96 -12.30 -20.32
N PRO A 115 14.53 -13.55 -20.49
CA PRO A 115 14.68 -14.27 -21.76
C PRO A 115 13.79 -13.71 -22.87
N THR A 116 12.77 -12.93 -22.50
CA THR A 116 11.78 -12.38 -23.43
C THR A 116 11.33 -10.99 -22.99
N ASP A 117 10.80 -10.20 -23.93
CA ASP A 117 10.13 -8.92 -23.68
C ASP A 117 8.60 -9.06 -23.49
N ARG A 118 8.08 -10.29 -23.56
CA ARG A 118 6.65 -10.64 -23.42
C ARG A 118 6.24 -10.96 -21.97
N SER A 119 7.19 -10.86 -21.04
CA SER A 119 6.97 -11.12 -19.62
C SER A 119 7.09 -9.82 -18.83
N PHE A 120 5.99 -9.44 -18.20
CA PHE A 120 5.84 -8.19 -17.51
C PHE A 120 5.71 -8.38 -16.00
N PHE A 121 6.13 -7.37 -15.27
CA PHE A 121 5.90 -7.24 -13.85
C PHE A 121 5.81 -5.75 -13.49
N GLU A 122 5.36 -5.45 -12.28
CA GLU A 122 5.07 -4.09 -11.84
C GLU A 122 6.15 -3.58 -10.87
N PRO A 123 7.29 -3.06 -11.35
CA PRO A 123 8.23 -2.44 -10.43
C PRO A 123 7.69 -1.09 -9.98
N LYS A 124 7.60 -0.88 -8.67
CA LYS A 124 7.24 0.43 -8.09
C LYS A 124 8.48 1.31 -7.94
N GLU A 125 9.62 0.70 -7.68
CA GLU A 125 10.87 1.34 -7.26
C GLU A 125 12.03 1.08 -8.24
N HIS A 126 11.87 0.14 -9.19
CA HIS A 126 12.85 -0.21 -10.22
C HIS A 126 12.32 0.05 -11.65
N ARG A 127 13.19 0.12 -12.68
CA ARG A 127 12.76 0.37 -14.07
C ARG A 127 13.51 -0.52 -15.06
N PHE A 128 12.80 -1.44 -15.71
CA PHE A 128 13.41 -2.44 -16.59
C PHE A 128 13.89 -1.86 -17.95
N SER A 129 13.27 -0.79 -18.49
CA SER A 129 13.78 -0.10 -19.70
C SER A 129 14.47 1.25 -19.41
N ALA A 130 15.35 1.67 -20.32
CA ALA A 130 16.05 2.96 -20.30
C ALA A 130 15.21 4.13 -20.87
N SER A 131 14.17 3.83 -21.66
CA SER A 131 13.23 4.80 -22.22
C SER A 131 12.28 5.30 -21.11
N ARG A 132 12.15 6.63 -20.97
CA ARG A 132 11.28 7.29 -19.98
C ARG A 132 9.78 6.96 -20.15
N SER A 133 9.40 6.22 -21.19
CA SER A 133 8.02 6.06 -21.68
C SER A 133 7.40 4.67 -21.48
N GLU A 134 8.16 3.62 -21.10
CA GLU A 134 7.67 2.24 -21.31
C GLU A 134 7.42 1.39 -20.05
N TYR A 135 8.09 1.67 -18.92
CA TYR A 135 7.94 0.86 -17.71
C TYR A 135 7.44 1.68 -16.51
N GLY A 136 6.21 1.37 -16.11
CA GLY A 136 5.50 1.88 -14.94
C GLY A 136 4.24 1.03 -14.72
N THR A 137 3.67 1.11 -13.51
CA THR A 137 2.49 0.34 -13.06
C THR A 137 1.37 0.22 -14.10
N PHE A 138 1.06 1.32 -14.79
CA PHE A 138 0.05 1.36 -15.85
C PHE A 138 0.57 0.99 -17.25
N ALA A 139 1.86 1.27 -17.54
CA ALA A 139 2.45 1.07 -18.87
C ALA A 139 2.76 -0.41 -19.14
N SER A 140 3.34 -1.13 -18.18
CA SER A 140 3.59 -2.58 -18.30
C SER A 140 2.27 -3.36 -18.42
N TRP A 141 1.25 -2.93 -17.68
CA TRP A 141 -0.10 -3.47 -17.83
C TRP A 141 -0.73 -3.13 -19.19
N LEU A 142 -0.52 -1.91 -19.72
CA LEU A 142 -1.02 -1.53 -21.04
C LEU A 142 -0.31 -2.28 -22.17
N ASN A 143 1.00 -2.53 -22.06
CA ASN A 143 1.76 -3.35 -23.00
C ASN A 143 1.28 -4.80 -22.97
N PHE A 144 1.11 -5.37 -21.78
CA PHE A 144 0.46 -6.66 -21.59
C PHE A 144 -0.90 -6.72 -22.31
N GLN A 145 -1.75 -5.69 -22.13
CA GLN A 145 -3.04 -5.63 -22.81
C GLN A 145 -2.94 -5.48 -24.33
N ARG A 146 -1.92 -4.78 -24.85
CA ARG A 146 -1.69 -4.63 -26.29
C ARG A 146 -1.26 -5.94 -26.92
N GLU A 147 -0.32 -6.65 -26.30
CA GLU A 147 0.11 -7.98 -26.75
C GLU A 147 -1.05 -8.97 -26.72
N LEU A 148 -1.77 -9.02 -25.61
CA LEU A 148 -2.99 -9.82 -25.47
C LEU A 148 -4.05 -9.49 -26.54
N PHE A 149 -4.21 -8.21 -26.86
CA PHE A 149 -5.11 -7.77 -27.92
C PHE A 149 -4.64 -8.23 -29.31
N SER A 150 -3.33 -8.26 -29.55
CA SER A 150 -2.73 -8.79 -30.77
C SER A 150 -3.06 -10.29 -30.93
N PHE A 151 -2.90 -11.07 -29.85
CA PHE A 151 -3.19 -12.51 -29.85
C PHE A 151 -4.67 -12.78 -30.10
N SER A 152 -5.54 -12.02 -29.42
CA SER A 152 -6.99 -12.13 -29.61
C SER A 152 -7.45 -11.74 -31.03
N LYS A 153 -6.59 -11.15 -31.87
CA LYS A 153 -6.92 -10.87 -33.28
C LYS A 153 -6.44 -11.95 -34.23
N ASN A 154 -5.27 -12.52 -33.94
CA ASN A 154 -4.56 -13.40 -34.88
C ASN A 154 -4.79 -14.88 -34.58
N ARG A 155 -5.12 -15.23 -33.33
CA ARG A 155 -5.31 -16.60 -32.87
C ARG A 155 -6.78 -16.93 -32.62
N ARG A 156 -7.16 -18.18 -32.87
CA ARG A 156 -8.57 -18.64 -32.72
C ARG A 156 -8.96 -18.90 -31.26
N TYR A 157 -7.99 -19.31 -30.43
CA TYR A 157 -8.18 -19.62 -29.01
C TYR A 157 -7.19 -18.85 -28.14
N VAL A 158 -7.62 -18.52 -26.93
CA VAL A 158 -6.78 -17.91 -25.89
C VAL A 158 -6.94 -18.72 -24.61
N VAL A 159 -5.84 -19.27 -24.13
CA VAL A 159 -5.72 -19.84 -22.79
C VAL A 159 -5.45 -18.71 -21.82
N ILE A 160 -6.25 -18.64 -20.75
CA ILE A 160 -6.04 -17.75 -19.61
C ILE A 160 -5.77 -18.64 -18.42
N THR A 161 -4.65 -18.47 -17.74
CA THR A 161 -4.31 -19.25 -16.55
C THR A 161 -3.54 -18.42 -15.53
N ASP A 162 -3.45 -18.96 -14.32
CA ASP A 162 -2.78 -18.34 -13.17
C ASP A 162 -2.06 -19.45 -12.38
N ILE A 163 -1.13 -19.09 -11.49
CA ILE A 163 -0.45 -20.04 -10.61
C ILE A 163 -1.16 -20.09 -9.25
N ALA A 164 -1.41 -21.29 -8.73
CA ALA A 164 -2.11 -21.47 -7.47
C ALA A 164 -1.21 -21.06 -6.28
N ASN A 165 -1.72 -20.17 -5.41
CA ASN A 165 -1.03 -19.70 -4.19
C ASN A 165 0.43 -19.31 -4.42
N TYR A 166 0.71 -18.66 -5.56
CA TYR A 166 2.05 -18.56 -6.12
C TYR A 166 3.13 -18.13 -5.12
N TYR A 167 2.94 -16.97 -4.47
CA TYR A 167 3.89 -16.45 -3.48
C TYR A 167 4.11 -17.42 -2.33
N ASP A 168 3.07 -18.11 -1.87
CA ASP A 168 3.12 -19.00 -0.71
C ASP A 168 3.79 -20.35 -1.02
N THR A 169 4.00 -20.67 -2.31
CA THR A 169 4.56 -21.96 -2.78
C THR A 169 6.01 -21.90 -3.27
N ILE A 170 6.62 -20.72 -3.36
CA ILE A 170 8.00 -20.58 -3.86
C ILE A 170 9.00 -21.11 -2.83
N SER A 171 9.71 -22.19 -3.16
CA SER A 171 10.80 -22.74 -2.34
C SER A 171 12.07 -21.89 -2.43
N TYR A 172 12.71 -21.61 -1.28
CA TYR A 172 13.99 -20.90 -1.25
C TYR A 172 15.13 -21.69 -1.88
N GLY A 173 15.08 -23.03 -1.87
CA GLY A 173 16.05 -23.86 -2.58
C GLY A 173 16.00 -23.64 -4.09
N HIS A 174 14.80 -23.73 -4.68
CA HIS A 174 14.60 -23.45 -6.11
C HIS A 174 14.92 -22.01 -6.47
N LEU A 175 14.47 -21.05 -5.65
CA LEU A 175 14.74 -19.63 -5.87
C LEU A 175 16.25 -19.33 -5.85
N ARG A 176 16.99 -19.89 -4.88
CA ARG A 176 18.44 -19.74 -4.79
C ARG A 176 19.14 -20.26 -6.03
N ASN A 177 18.75 -21.44 -6.51
CA ASN A 177 19.34 -22.05 -7.71
C ASN A 177 19.10 -21.19 -8.96
N ILE A 178 17.87 -20.68 -9.13
CA ILE A 178 17.53 -19.81 -10.28
C ILE A 178 18.30 -18.50 -10.22
N ILE A 179 18.40 -17.87 -9.04
CA ILE A 179 19.14 -16.61 -8.92
C ILE A 179 20.63 -16.83 -9.15
N ALA A 180 21.19 -17.90 -8.61
CA ALA A 180 22.60 -18.25 -8.81
C ALA A 180 22.92 -18.61 -10.28
N SER A 181 21.97 -19.17 -11.03
CA SER A 181 22.18 -19.48 -12.45
C SER A 181 22.11 -18.25 -13.36
N ILE A 182 21.41 -17.19 -12.94
CA ILE A 182 21.26 -15.96 -13.74
C ILE A 182 22.07 -14.79 -13.19
N THR A 183 22.73 -14.89 -12.03
CA THR A 183 23.46 -13.77 -11.42
C THR A 183 24.82 -14.21 -10.86
N ASP A 184 25.76 -13.26 -10.79
CA ASP A 184 27.05 -13.41 -10.13
C ASP A 184 27.00 -12.86 -8.70
N VAL A 185 25.81 -12.86 -8.07
CA VAL A 185 25.63 -12.35 -6.71
C VAL A 185 26.35 -13.28 -5.73
N GLU A 186 27.12 -12.69 -4.84
CA GLU A 186 27.85 -13.45 -3.84
C GLU A 186 26.90 -14.15 -2.85
N GLU A 187 27.26 -15.37 -2.45
CA GLU A 187 26.46 -16.22 -1.55
C GLU A 187 25.99 -15.49 -0.29
N SER A 188 26.85 -14.69 0.35
CA SER A 188 26.50 -13.93 1.55
C SER A 188 25.36 -12.93 1.36
N VAL A 189 25.19 -12.39 0.14
CA VAL A 189 24.09 -11.46 -0.18
C VAL A 189 22.78 -12.24 -0.33
N LEU A 190 22.82 -13.41 -0.98
CA LEU A 190 21.66 -14.30 -1.09
C LEU A 190 21.23 -14.86 0.27
N ASP A 191 22.20 -15.27 1.10
CA ASP A 191 21.93 -15.73 2.47
C ASP A 191 21.25 -14.64 3.30
N MET A 192 21.75 -13.40 3.23
CA MET A 192 21.15 -12.26 3.92
C MET A 192 19.73 -11.98 3.40
N LEU A 193 19.50 -12.09 2.09
CA LEU A 193 18.18 -11.91 1.48
C LEU A 193 17.19 -12.98 1.96
N ILE A 194 17.57 -14.26 1.90
CA ILE A 194 16.74 -15.37 2.37
C ILE A 194 16.49 -15.25 3.88
N TYR A 195 17.49 -14.86 4.66
CA TYR A 195 17.35 -14.62 6.10
C TYR A 195 16.29 -13.55 6.41
N VAL A 196 16.32 -12.41 5.71
CA VAL A 196 15.30 -11.37 5.88
C VAL A 196 13.92 -11.82 5.37
N LEU A 197 13.84 -12.48 4.21
CA LEU A 197 12.55 -12.93 3.66
C LEU A 197 11.88 -13.98 4.54
N SER A 198 12.65 -14.95 5.03
CA SER A 198 12.15 -16.02 5.89
C SER A 198 11.63 -15.49 7.23
N ASP A 199 12.28 -14.50 7.83
CA ASP A 199 11.79 -13.89 9.07
C ASP A 199 10.51 -13.04 8.85
N LEU A 200 10.33 -12.52 7.64
CA LEU A 200 9.10 -11.85 7.22
C LEU A 200 7.97 -12.82 6.84
N LEU A 201 8.17 -14.15 6.84
CA LEU A 201 7.10 -15.13 6.64
C LEU A 201 6.30 -15.40 7.92
N TRP A 202 5.06 -15.83 7.74
CA TRP A 202 4.18 -16.12 8.87
C TRP A 202 4.64 -17.39 9.57
N GLN A 203 5.03 -17.23 10.82
CA GLN A 203 5.33 -18.31 11.73
C GLN A 203 4.27 -18.26 12.85
N PRO A 204 3.21 -19.10 12.78
CA PRO A 204 2.21 -19.14 13.83
C PRO A 204 2.81 -19.69 15.12
N ASP A 205 2.50 -19.04 16.24
CA ASP A 205 2.81 -19.49 17.59
C ASP A 205 4.27 -19.96 17.79
N TYR A 206 4.46 -21.27 17.97
CA TYR A 206 5.76 -21.93 18.12
C TYR A 206 6.07 -22.87 16.95
N ALA A 207 5.36 -22.73 15.82
CA ALA A 207 5.56 -23.56 14.64
C ALA A 207 7.00 -23.43 14.11
N PRO A 208 7.55 -24.47 13.46
CA PRO A 208 8.87 -24.40 12.86
C PRO A 208 8.92 -23.33 11.76
N ARG A 209 10.12 -22.81 11.49
CA ARG A 209 10.35 -21.92 10.34
C ARG A 209 10.11 -22.69 9.05
N VAL A 210 9.43 -22.05 8.11
CA VAL A 210 9.17 -22.59 6.77
C VAL A 210 10.18 -22.02 5.77
N GLU A 211 10.68 -22.87 4.87
CA GLU A 211 11.61 -22.49 3.80
C GLU A 211 10.91 -22.32 2.44
N VAL A 212 9.59 -22.19 2.48
CA VAL A 212 8.72 -22.03 1.32
C VAL A 212 7.84 -20.81 1.58
N GLY A 213 7.77 -19.93 0.58
CA GLY A 213 6.95 -18.74 0.57
C GLY A 213 7.75 -17.46 0.37
N LEU A 214 7.10 -16.46 -0.21
CA LEU A 214 7.58 -15.09 -0.30
C LEU A 214 6.62 -14.15 0.43
N PRO A 215 7.11 -13.24 1.30
CA PRO A 215 6.24 -12.32 2.03
C PRO A 215 5.49 -11.40 1.05
N GLN A 216 4.17 -11.36 1.17
CA GLN A 216 3.33 -10.45 0.39
C GLN A 216 3.39 -9.05 0.99
N ILE A 217 4.30 -8.23 0.47
CA ILE A 217 4.65 -6.92 1.02
C ILE A 217 4.51 -5.83 -0.04
N ASN A 218 4.27 -4.60 0.39
CA ASN A 218 4.30 -3.43 -0.50
C ASN A 218 5.73 -2.91 -0.69
N LEU A 219 6.64 -3.79 -1.12
CA LEU A 219 8.03 -3.52 -1.52
C LEU A 219 8.35 -4.39 -2.76
N ASP A 220 9.31 -3.96 -3.59
CA ASP A 220 9.59 -4.62 -4.87
C ASP A 220 10.33 -5.96 -4.73
N ALA A 221 11.06 -6.19 -3.63
CA ALA A 221 11.97 -7.33 -3.55
C ALA A 221 11.29 -8.69 -3.79
N PRO A 222 10.19 -9.06 -3.10
CA PRO A 222 9.55 -10.35 -3.35
C PRO A 222 8.92 -10.46 -4.73
N ARG A 223 8.47 -9.32 -5.30
CA ARG A 223 7.91 -9.28 -6.66
C ARG A 223 8.97 -9.52 -7.72
N LEU A 224 10.16 -8.93 -7.56
CA LEU A 224 11.29 -9.16 -8.45
C LEU A 224 11.69 -10.64 -8.41
N LEU A 225 11.81 -11.21 -7.21
CA LEU A 225 12.18 -12.62 -7.02
C LEU A 225 11.17 -13.57 -7.65
N ALA A 226 9.88 -13.32 -7.44
CA ALA A 226 8.81 -14.06 -8.08
C ALA A 226 8.90 -13.93 -9.61
N HIS A 227 9.05 -12.72 -10.14
CA HIS A 227 9.15 -12.53 -11.60
C HIS A 227 10.30 -13.34 -12.22
N CYS A 228 11.48 -13.34 -11.60
CA CYS A 228 12.66 -14.09 -12.07
C CYS A 228 12.54 -15.60 -11.90
N PHE A 229 11.79 -16.06 -10.90
CA PHE A 229 11.51 -17.49 -10.69
C PHE A 229 10.85 -18.15 -11.91
N LEU A 230 10.19 -17.36 -12.76
CA LEU A 230 9.48 -17.85 -13.95
C LEU A 230 10.25 -17.66 -15.27
N TYR A 231 11.53 -17.29 -15.24
CA TYR A 231 12.31 -17.11 -16.48
C TYR A 231 12.45 -18.40 -17.29
N GLU A 232 12.62 -19.55 -16.66
CA GLU A 232 12.66 -20.83 -17.38
C GLU A 232 11.34 -21.12 -18.12
N LEU A 233 10.21 -20.76 -17.50
CA LEU A 233 8.91 -20.87 -18.15
C LEU A 233 8.79 -19.91 -19.34
N ASP A 234 9.30 -18.69 -19.20
CA ASP A 234 9.28 -17.69 -20.29
C ASP A 234 10.12 -18.15 -21.49
N GLU A 235 11.31 -18.68 -21.24
CA GLU A 235 12.19 -19.23 -22.27
C GLU A 235 11.53 -20.43 -22.97
N PHE A 236 10.92 -21.33 -22.19
CA PHE A 236 10.16 -22.45 -22.74
C PHE A 236 9.01 -21.97 -23.65
N LEU A 237 8.22 -20.99 -23.20
CA LEU A 237 7.09 -20.47 -23.97
C LEU A 237 7.54 -19.71 -25.23
N ALA A 238 8.67 -19.01 -25.18
CA ALA A 238 9.25 -18.34 -26.34
C ALA A 238 9.89 -19.30 -27.35
N SER A 239 10.30 -20.49 -26.92
CA SER A 239 10.93 -21.47 -27.82
C SER A 239 9.99 -22.03 -28.89
N ASP A 240 8.68 -21.91 -28.69
CA ASP A 240 7.67 -22.38 -29.64
C ASP A 240 7.11 -21.23 -30.50
N PRO A 241 7.54 -21.08 -31.76
CA PRO A 241 7.09 -19.98 -32.63
C PRO A 241 5.61 -20.10 -33.03
N ASN A 242 4.98 -21.27 -32.82
CA ASN A 242 3.58 -21.48 -33.16
C ASN A 242 2.64 -20.94 -32.07
N LYS A 243 3.16 -20.51 -30.93
CA LYS A 243 2.38 -19.98 -29.81
C LYS A 243 2.73 -18.52 -29.57
N ASP A 244 1.70 -17.76 -29.28
CA ASP A 244 1.87 -16.44 -28.71
C ASP A 244 1.65 -16.51 -27.21
N PHE A 245 2.42 -15.79 -26.41
CA PHE A 245 2.19 -15.73 -24.98
C PHE A 245 2.51 -14.36 -24.42
N VAL A 246 1.84 -14.04 -23.32
CA VAL A 246 2.15 -12.87 -22.51
C VAL A 246 1.95 -13.24 -21.05
N ARG A 247 2.87 -12.80 -20.20
CA ARG A 247 2.81 -13.06 -18.75
C ARG A 247 2.83 -11.75 -17.98
N TYR A 248 2.01 -11.66 -16.94
CA TYR A 248 2.08 -10.62 -15.93
C TYR A 248 2.13 -11.26 -14.55
N MET A 249 3.33 -11.31 -13.94
CA MET A 249 3.54 -12.11 -12.72
C MET A 249 3.11 -13.57 -12.89
N ASP A 250 2.09 -14.01 -12.14
CA ASP A 250 1.49 -15.33 -12.15
C ASP A 250 0.37 -15.49 -13.20
N ASP A 251 -0.20 -14.39 -13.69
CA ASP A 251 -1.19 -14.42 -14.78
C ASP A 251 -0.46 -14.71 -16.11
N ILE A 252 -0.86 -15.79 -16.78
CA ILE A 252 -0.28 -16.26 -18.06
C ILE A 252 -1.40 -16.39 -19.08
N ASP A 253 -1.27 -15.69 -20.20
CA ASP A 253 -2.18 -15.79 -21.35
C ASP A 253 -1.42 -16.36 -22.57
N ILE A 254 -2.01 -17.34 -23.26
CA ILE A 254 -1.40 -18.02 -24.41
C ILE A 254 -2.38 -18.05 -25.58
N GLY A 255 -1.98 -17.52 -26.73
CA GLY A 255 -2.74 -17.56 -27.99
C GLY A 255 -2.33 -18.73 -28.88
N VAL A 256 -3.30 -19.51 -29.34
CA VAL A 256 -3.11 -20.68 -30.21
C VAL A 256 -4.23 -20.83 -31.24
N ASP A 257 -4.04 -21.67 -32.25
CA ASP A 257 -4.97 -21.80 -33.37
C ASP A 257 -5.92 -22.98 -33.24
N THR A 258 -5.60 -24.00 -32.45
CA THR A 258 -6.53 -25.13 -32.21
C THR A 258 -6.80 -25.38 -30.72
N ILE A 259 -7.93 -26.03 -30.44
CA ILE A 259 -8.27 -26.47 -29.07
C ILE A 259 -7.30 -27.55 -28.56
N ILE A 260 -6.71 -28.32 -29.49
CA ILE A 260 -5.72 -29.35 -29.18
C ILE A 260 -4.44 -28.68 -28.68
N GLU A 261 -3.91 -27.71 -29.43
CA GLU A 261 -2.76 -26.88 -29.03
C GLU A 261 -3.00 -26.18 -27.68
N ALA A 262 -4.24 -25.71 -27.42
CA ALA A 262 -4.57 -25.06 -26.16
C ALA A 262 -4.44 -26.01 -24.96
N LYS A 263 -4.92 -27.25 -25.10
CA LYS A 263 -4.79 -28.28 -24.07
C LYS A 263 -3.35 -28.74 -23.89
N GLU A 264 -2.61 -28.87 -25.00
CA GLU A 264 -1.19 -29.21 -24.97
C GLU A 264 -0.36 -28.12 -24.31
N ALA A 265 -0.63 -26.85 -24.60
CA ALA A 265 0.03 -25.71 -23.96
C ALA A 265 -0.18 -25.75 -22.44
N LEU A 266 -1.41 -25.97 -21.96
CA LEU A 266 -1.70 -26.09 -20.54
C LEU A 266 -0.96 -27.27 -19.88
N LYS A 267 -0.98 -28.45 -20.52
CA LYS A 267 -0.25 -29.62 -20.04
C LYS A 267 1.25 -29.33 -19.90
N SER A 268 1.86 -28.77 -20.94
CA SER A 268 3.30 -28.50 -20.95
C SER A 268 3.67 -27.42 -19.93
N VAL A 269 2.89 -26.35 -19.82
CA VAL A 269 3.11 -25.31 -18.80
C VAL A 269 3.00 -25.88 -17.38
N ASP A 270 1.99 -26.69 -17.08
CA ASP A 270 1.87 -27.31 -15.75
C ASP A 270 3.05 -28.24 -15.44
N LEU A 271 3.55 -29.00 -16.43
CA LEU A 271 4.73 -29.85 -16.26
C LEU A 271 6.00 -29.06 -16.01
N VAL A 272 6.23 -27.96 -16.73
CA VAL A 272 7.39 -27.06 -16.48
C VAL A 272 7.30 -26.46 -15.08
N LEU A 273 6.14 -25.94 -14.69
CA LEU A 273 5.90 -25.41 -13.35
C LEU A 273 6.10 -26.46 -12.25
N GLN A 274 5.68 -27.71 -12.50
CA GLN A 274 5.84 -28.82 -11.56
C GLN A 274 7.31 -29.11 -11.24
N THR A 275 8.24 -28.88 -12.18
CA THR A 275 9.70 -29.03 -11.92
C THR A 275 10.22 -28.12 -10.80
N LYS A 276 9.50 -27.03 -10.50
CA LYS A 276 9.80 -26.09 -9.42
C LYS A 276 8.77 -26.14 -8.28
N GLN A 277 7.98 -27.21 -8.23
CA GLN A 277 6.96 -27.46 -7.20
C GLN A 277 5.83 -26.41 -7.14
N VAL A 278 5.58 -25.72 -8.25
CA VAL A 278 4.43 -24.80 -8.41
C VAL A 278 3.43 -25.39 -9.40
N ARG A 279 2.14 -25.02 -9.30
CA ARG A 279 1.06 -25.62 -10.11
C ARG A 279 0.09 -24.58 -10.63
N LEU A 280 -0.55 -24.87 -11.75
CA LEU A 280 -1.60 -24.02 -12.30
C LEU A 280 -2.86 -24.01 -11.41
N ASN A 281 -3.55 -22.87 -11.39
CA ASN A 281 -4.82 -22.69 -10.73
C ASN A 281 -5.99 -23.12 -11.63
N SER A 282 -6.35 -24.39 -11.55
CA SER A 282 -7.42 -24.99 -12.36
C SER A 282 -8.76 -24.23 -12.31
N GLY A 283 -9.10 -23.60 -11.19
CA GLY A 283 -10.33 -22.82 -11.05
C GLY A 283 -10.33 -21.48 -11.78
N LYS A 284 -9.15 -20.93 -12.07
CA LYS A 284 -8.98 -19.71 -12.88
C LYS A 284 -8.63 -20.02 -14.34
N THR A 285 -8.08 -21.20 -14.61
CA THR A 285 -7.73 -21.64 -15.96
C THR A 285 -8.95 -21.73 -16.87
N LYS A 286 -8.89 -21.11 -18.05
CA LYS A 286 -9.94 -21.14 -19.08
C LYS A 286 -9.32 -21.23 -20.46
N ILE A 287 -9.95 -21.99 -21.36
CA ILE A 287 -9.70 -21.93 -22.79
C ILE A 287 -10.89 -21.19 -23.41
N LEU A 288 -10.63 -20.03 -24.00
CA LEU A 288 -11.66 -19.17 -24.57
C LEU A 288 -11.49 -19.11 -26.08
N THR A 289 -12.61 -19.08 -26.81
CA THR A 289 -12.59 -18.62 -28.20
C THR A 289 -12.21 -17.15 -28.27
N ARG A 290 -11.75 -16.69 -29.43
CA ARG A 290 -11.50 -15.27 -29.71
C ARG A 290 -12.61 -14.33 -29.21
N ARG A 291 -13.88 -14.66 -29.49
CA ARG A 291 -15.03 -13.84 -29.09
C ARG A 291 -15.19 -13.76 -27.57
N GLU A 292 -15.02 -14.89 -26.90
CA GLU A 292 -15.11 -14.98 -25.44
C GLU A 292 -13.95 -14.26 -24.76
N ALA A 293 -12.74 -14.34 -25.32
CA ALA A 293 -11.58 -13.59 -24.83
C ALA A 293 -11.82 -12.08 -24.90
N LEU A 294 -12.29 -11.55 -26.04
CA LEU A 294 -12.61 -10.12 -26.17
C LEU A 294 -13.66 -9.65 -25.14
N ALA A 295 -14.65 -10.49 -24.84
CA ALA A 295 -15.65 -10.22 -23.82
C ALA A 295 -15.07 -10.32 -22.40
N HIS A 296 -14.24 -11.33 -22.13
CA HIS A 296 -13.56 -11.55 -20.85
C HIS A 296 -12.67 -10.37 -20.49
N PHE A 297 -11.83 -9.91 -21.43
CA PHE A 297 -10.91 -8.80 -21.22
C PHE A 297 -11.58 -7.42 -21.30
N ARG A 298 -12.88 -7.36 -21.60
CA ARG A 298 -13.68 -6.12 -21.68
C ARG A 298 -13.08 -5.11 -22.66
N VAL A 299 -12.53 -5.58 -23.78
CA VAL A 299 -11.72 -4.77 -24.70
C VAL A 299 -12.48 -3.54 -25.20
N VAL A 300 -13.71 -3.74 -25.69
CA VAL A 300 -14.56 -2.65 -26.19
C VAL A 300 -14.89 -1.63 -25.09
N GLU A 301 -15.11 -2.10 -23.86
CA GLU A 301 -15.44 -1.21 -22.75
C GLU A 301 -14.22 -0.40 -22.29
N ASN A 302 -13.05 -1.03 -22.23
CA ASN A 302 -11.78 -0.35 -21.95
C ASN A 302 -11.51 0.73 -23.00
N ALA A 303 -11.62 0.42 -24.30
CA ALA A 303 -11.42 1.40 -25.37
C ALA A 303 -12.43 2.57 -25.28
N ARG A 304 -13.69 2.31 -24.91
CA ARG A 304 -14.67 3.38 -24.65
C ARG A 304 -14.28 4.25 -23.47
N LEU A 305 -13.72 3.66 -22.43
CA LEU A 305 -13.28 4.36 -21.22
C LEU A 305 -12.02 5.19 -21.48
N ASP A 306 -11.08 4.69 -22.29
CA ASP A 306 -9.89 5.43 -22.76
C ASP A 306 -10.31 6.69 -23.51
N ASN A 307 -11.18 6.54 -24.52
CA ASN A 307 -11.74 7.65 -25.29
C ASN A 307 -12.52 8.66 -24.43
N LEU A 308 -13.19 8.20 -23.37
CA LEU A 308 -13.88 9.07 -22.43
C LEU A 308 -12.88 9.86 -21.57
N GLN A 309 -11.82 9.20 -21.10
CA GLN A 309 -10.78 9.80 -20.28
C GLN A 309 -10.00 10.87 -21.07
N GLU A 310 -9.56 10.56 -22.30
CA GLU A 310 -8.89 11.53 -23.18
C GLU A 310 -9.77 12.74 -23.47
N ARG A 311 -11.07 12.54 -23.66
CA ARG A 311 -12.03 13.63 -23.85
C ARG A 311 -12.18 14.48 -22.61
N VAL A 312 -12.29 13.86 -21.43
CA VAL A 312 -12.31 14.56 -20.14
C VAL A 312 -11.06 15.41 -19.97
N ASP A 313 -9.89 14.84 -20.26
CA ASP A 313 -8.60 15.50 -20.07
C ASP A 313 -8.46 16.70 -21.02
N ARG A 314 -8.82 16.54 -22.30
CA ARG A 314 -8.87 17.65 -23.26
C ARG A 314 -9.82 18.76 -22.83
N ARG A 315 -11.02 18.42 -22.36
CA ARG A 315 -12.03 19.42 -21.94
C ARG A 315 -11.61 20.17 -20.68
N LEU A 316 -11.06 19.46 -19.69
CA LEU A 316 -10.53 20.09 -18.48
C LEU A 316 -9.36 21.03 -18.79
N ALA A 317 -8.45 20.62 -19.68
CA ALA A 317 -7.34 21.46 -20.13
C ALA A 317 -7.82 22.72 -20.87
N ALA A 318 -8.91 22.61 -21.63
CA ALA A 318 -9.55 23.72 -22.35
C ALA A 318 -10.54 24.54 -21.49
N GLY A 319 -10.70 24.25 -20.20
CA GLY A 319 -11.65 24.94 -19.33
C GLY A 319 -13.13 24.74 -19.70
N LEU A 320 -13.45 23.70 -20.49
CA LEU A 320 -14.80 23.42 -20.98
C LEU A 320 -15.65 22.66 -19.94
N SER A 321 -16.97 22.85 -19.98
CA SER A 321 -17.90 22.08 -19.12
C SER A 321 -17.76 20.57 -19.35
N ILE A 322 -17.80 19.80 -18.27
CA ILE A 322 -17.70 18.33 -18.26
C ILE A 322 -19.01 17.65 -17.78
N ASP A 323 -20.15 18.37 -17.84
CA ASP A 323 -21.40 17.88 -17.27
C ASP A 323 -21.97 16.66 -18.02
N ARG A 324 -21.75 16.60 -19.35
CA ARG A 324 -22.10 15.44 -20.15
C ARG A 324 -21.29 14.22 -19.71
N GLU A 325 -19.98 14.37 -19.56
CA GLU A 325 -19.06 13.32 -19.12
C GLU A 325 -19.41 12.83 -17.71
N ARG A 326 -19.71 13.76 -16.79
CA ARG A 326 -20.22 13.44 -15.43
C ARG A 326 -21.49 12.59 -15.50
N LYS A 327 -22.46 12.98 -16.33
CA LYS A 327 -23.73 12.25 -16.51
C LYS A 327 -23.48 10.84 -17.06
N VAL A 328 -22.59 10.69 -18.05
CA VAL A 328 -22.20 9.40 -18.63
C VAL A 328 -21.58 8.49 -17.56
N VAL A 329 -20.60 8.97 -16.81
CA VAL A 329 -19.94 8.19 -15.75
C VAL A 329 -20.94 7.79 -14.66
N ARG A 330 -21.80 8.72 -14.21
CA ARG A 330 -22.85 8.43 -13.23
C ARG A 330 -23.81 7.35 -13.71
N LEU A 331 -24.32 7.47 -14.94
CA LEU A 331 -25.25 6.50 -15.51
C LEU A 331 -24.59 5.13 -15.68
N ARG A 332 -23.35 5.07 -16.15
CA ARG A 332 -22.64 3.80 -16.33
C ARG A 332 -22.40 3.09 -15.00
N LEU A 333 -21.96 3.81 -13.97
CA LEU A 333 -21.77 3.24 -12.64
C LEU A 333 -23.09 2.76 -12.04
N THR A 334 -24.12 3.61 -12.01
CA THR A 334 -25.41 3.26 -11.38
C THR A 334 -26.14 2.13 -12.11
N ARG A 335 -26.26 2.19 -13.45
CA ARG A 335 -26.89 1.12 -14.22
C ARG A 335 -26.05 -0.15 -14.24
N GLY A 336 -24.72 -0.02 -14.39
CA GLY A 336 -23.82 -1.16 -14.43
C GLY A 336 -23.76 -1.94 -13.12
N LEU A 337 -23.83 -1.25 -11.97
CA LEU A 337 -23.97 -1.90 -10.68
C LEU A 337 -25.32 -2.59 -10.50
N LYS A 338 -26.41 -2.00 -11.01
CA LYS A 338 -27.75 -2.60 -10.95
C LYS A 338 -27.88 -3.85 -11.83
N SER A 339 -27.28 -3.83 -13.03
CA SER A 339 -27.41 -4.92 -14.00
C SER A 339 -26.32 -5.99 -13.88
N GLY A 340 -25.45 -5.92 -12.88
CA GLY A 340 -24.29 -6.81 -12.76
C GLY A 340 -23.29 -6.72 -13.91
N ALA A 341 -23.25 -5.58 -14.61
CA ALA A 341 -22.41 -5.44 -15.81
C ALA A 341 -20.91 -5.57 -15.51
N PHE A 342 -20.50 -5.40 -14.26
CA PHE A 342 -19.11 -5.49 -13.80
C PHE A 342 -18.74 -6.85 -13.21
N ASP A 343 -19.65 -7.84 -13.23
CA ASP A 343 -19.45 -9.13 -12.55
C ASP A 343 -18.79 -10.22 -13.41
N ALA A 344 -18.64 -9.97 -14.71
CA ALA A 344 -18.07 -10.92 -15.65
C ALA A 344 -16.66 -10.52 -16.10
N GLY A 345 -15.75 -11.50 -16.20
CA GLY A 345 -14.38 -11.31 -16.67
C GLY A 345 -13.66 -10.21 -15.91
N ASN A 346 -12.97 -9.32 -16.63
CA ASN A 346 -12.27 -8.16 -16.08
C ASN A 346 -13.21 -6.98 -15.70
N GLY A 347 -14.51 -7.23 -15.49
CA GLY A 347 -15.50 -6.21 -15.15
C GLY A 347 -15.14 -5.40 -13.90
N GLU A 348 -14.57 -6.03 -12.86
CA GLU A 348 -14.12 -5.31 -11.66
C GLU A 348 -12.96 -4.35 -11.94
N LYS A 349 -12.02 -4.73 -12.81
CA LYS A 349 -10.92 -3.83 -13.24
C LYS A 349 -11.50 -2.58 -13.91
N VAL A 350 -12.52 -2.74 -14.75
CA VAL A 350 -13.23 -1.63 -15.39
C VAL A 350 -14.00 -0.77 -14.37
N LEU A 351 -14.65 -1.39 -13.38
CA LEU A 351 -15.36 -0.69 -12.31
C LEU A 351 -14.42 0.22 -11.50
N LYS A 352 -13.21 -0.26 -11.16
CA LYS A 352 -12.18 0.57 -10.49
C LYS A 352 -11.84 1.81 -11.31
N ARG A 353 -11.64 1.64 -12.62
CA ARG A 353 -11.33 2.76 -13.53
C ARG A 353 -12.47 3.79 -13.55
N TYR A 354 -13.73 3.35 -13.60
CA TYR A 354 -14.88 4.27 -13.53
C TYR A 354 -14.99 4.99 -12.18
N ILE A 355 -14.72 4.34 -11.05
CA ILE A 355 -14.73 4.96 -9.72
C ILE A 355 -13.63 6.02 -9.60
N THR A 356 -12.42 5.70 -10.08
CA THR A 356 -11.31 6.67 -10.14
C THR A 356 -11.68 7.88 -10.99
N LEU A 357 -12.28 7.67 -12.17
CA LEU A 357 -12.75 8.76 -13.01
C LEU A 357 -13.89 9.56 -12.34
N ALA A 358 -14.81 8.90 -11.64
CA ALA A 358 -15.87 9.56 -10.87
C ALA A 358 -15.32 10.46 -9.77
N SER A 359 -14.23 10.05 -9.12
CA SER A 359 -13.51 10.85 -8.12
C SER A 359 -12.92 12.12 -8.75
N LYS A 360 -12.19 11.98 -9.87
CA LYS A 360 -11.63 13.11 -10.64
C LYS A 360 -12.71 14.12 -11.08
N LEU A 361 -13.86 13.61 -11.52
CA LEU A 361 -14.96 14.42 -12.03
C LEU A 361 -15.92 14.94 -10.95
N LYS A 362 -15.72 14.56 -9.68
CA LYS A 362 -16.62 14.86 -8.54
C LYS A 362 -18.08 14.45 -8.80
N VAL A 363 -18.27 13.30 -9.46
CA VAL A 363 -19.59 12.74 -9.76
C VAL A 363 -20.32 12.41 -8.46
N GLN A 364 -21.61 12.74 -8.33
CA GLN A 364 -22.43 12.35 -7.18
C GLN A 364 -23.01 10.94 -7.38
N LEU A 365 -22.50 9.97 -6.61
CA LEU A 365 -23.02 8.61 -6.54
C LEU A 365 -24.05 8.47 -5.41
N PRO A 366 -25.11 7.67 -5.60
CA PRO A 366 -26.11 7.45 -4.56
C PRO A 366 -25.48 6.66 -3.38
N PRO A 367 -25.84 6.96 -2.12
CA PRO A 367 -25.28 6.31 -0.93
C PRO A 367 -25.38 4.77 -0.95
N ASN A 368 -26.52 4.21 -1.38
CA ASN A 368 -26.71 2.76 -1.53
C ASN A 368 -25.71 2.12 -2.50
N ALA A 369 -25.31 2.82 -3.57
CA ALA A 369 -24.27 2.29 -4.45
C ALA A 369 -22.89 2.24 -3.75
N LEU A 370 -22.57 3.24 -2.91
CA LEU A 370 -21.33 3.26 -2.12
C LEU A 370 -21.32 2.14 -1.09
N GLU A 371 -22.42 1.96 -0.35
CA GLU A 371 -22.59 0.88 0.61
C GLU A 371 -22.35 -0.49 -0.06
N LYS A 372 -23.00 -0.75 -1.21
CA LYS A 372 -22.81 -1.99 -1.97
C LYS A 372 -21.37 -2.18 -2.45
N LEU A 373 -20.71 -1.11 -2.91
CA LEU A 373 -19.31 -1.17 -3.35
C LEU A 373 -18.37 -1.55 -2.19
N ILE A 374 -18.56 -0.97 -1.01
CA ILE A 374 -17.70 -1.21 0.15
C ILE A 374 -17.97 -2.60 0.73
N ARG A 375 -19.26 -2.97 0.85
CA ARG A 375 -19.71 -4.21 1.49
C ARG A 375 -19.47 -5.46 0.64
N LEU A 376 -19.79 -5.41 -0.65
CA LEU A 376 -19.88 -6.61 -1.50
C LEU A 376 -18.66 -6.83 -2.39
N ARG A 377 -17.76 -5.84 -2.52
CA ARG A 377 -16.63 -5.91 -3.47
C ARG A 377 -15.30 -5.57 -2.80
N PRO A 378 -14.66 -6.55 -2.13
CA PRO A 378 -13.40 -6.34 -1.43
C PRO A 378 -12.31 -5.74 -2.34
N SER A 379 -12.25 -6.21 -3.59
CA SER A 379 -11.26 -5.74 -4.56
C SER A 379 -11.41 -4.25 -4.91
N VAL A 380 -12.61 -3.66 -4.77
CA VAL A 380 -12.96 -2.28 -5.14
C VAL A 380 -13.10 -1.36 -3.92
N ARG A 381 -13.09 -1.91 -2.71
CA ARG A 381 -13.36 -1.22 -1.45
C ARG A 381 -12.50 0.03 -1.26
N GLU A 382 -11.18 -0.09 -1.47
CA GLU A 382 -10.24 1.03 -1.37
C GLU A 382 -10.59 2.15 -2.38
N ASN A 383 -10.92 1.81 -3.63
CA ASN A 383 -11.32 2.80 -4.64
C ASN A 383 -12.60 3.55 -4.24
N ALA A 384 -13.57 2.85 -3.64
CA ALA A 384 -14.80 3.46 -3.16
C ALA A 384 -14.55 4.40 -1.97
N LEU A 385 -13.69 4.01 -1.02
CA LEU A 385 -13.28 4.86 0.10
C LEU A 385 -12.46 6.07 -0.36
N ALA A 386 -11.58 5.89 -1.34
CA ALA A 386 -10.85 6.98 -1.99
C ALA A 386 -11.77 7.99 -2.68
N TYR A 387 -12.83 7.50 -3.32
CA TYR A 387 -13.88 8.33 -3.90
C TYR A 387 -14.67 9.11 -2.82
N ILE A 388 -14.95 8.50 -1.67
CA ILE A 388 -15.60 9.20 -0.55
C ILE A 388 -14.68 10.31 -0.03
N ARG A 389 -13.40 10.00 0.19
CA ARG A 389 -12.40 10.96 0.70
C ARG A 389 -12.20 12.17 -0.20
N SER A 390 -12.37 12.03 -1.51
CA SER A 390 -12.15 13.14 -2.46
C SER A 390 -13.24 14.21 -2.43
N GLN A 391 -14.28 14.03 -1.61
CA GLN A 391 -15.42 14.93 -1.49
C GLN A 391 -15.81 15.14 -0.02
N PRO A 392 -16.62 16.16 0.29
CA PRO A 392 -17.13 16.34 1.65
C PRO A 392 -17.92 15.12 2.14
N LEU A 393 -17.74 14.78 3.40
CA LEU A 393 -18.55 13.77 4.07
C LEU A 393 -19.96 14.33 4.25
N THR A 394 -20.97 13.70 3.65
CA THR A 394 -22.38 14.02 3.86
C THR A 394 -22.97 13.10 4.93
N PRO A 395 -24.09 13.44 5.57
CA PRO A 395 -24.77 12.54 6.52
C PRO A 395 -25.05 11.17 5.92
N ALA A 396 -25.55 11.13 4.68
CA ALA A 396 -25.85 9.89 3.99
C ALA A 396 -24.60 9.04 3.67
N ARG A 397 -23.44 9.66 3.38
CA ARG A 397 -22.16 8.95 3.23
C ARG A 397 -21.66 8.41 4.56
N ALA A 398 -21.74 9.22 5.62
CA ALA A 398 -21.36 8.79 6.96
C ALA A 398 -22.20 7.58 7.41
N LYS A 399 -23.53 7.65 7.20
CA LYS A 399 -24.45 6.53 7.45
C LYS A 399 -24.06 5.27 6.67
N ALA A 400 -23.85 5.39 5.36
CA ALA A 400 -23.49 4.25 4.51
C ALA A 400 -22.19 3.56 4.96
N ILE A 401 -21.20 4.31 5.45
CA ILE A 401 -19.96 3.71 5.98
C ILE A 401 -20.20 3.05 7.34
N ALA A 402 -20.95 3.72 8.22
CA ALA A 402 -21.29 3.20 9.54
C ALA A 402 -22.08 1.88 9.44
N ASP A 403 -23.10 1.84 8.59
CA ASP A 403 -23.91 0.65 8.34
C ASP A 403 -23.03 -0.53 7.89
N VAL A 404 -22.03 -0.30 7.04
CA VAL A 404 -21.11 -1.37 6.58
C VAL A 404 -20.12 -1.78 7.68
N ALA A 405 -19.59 -0.84 8.45
CA ALA A 405 -18.68 -1.14 9.54
C ALA A 405 -19.35 -1.99 10.63
N SER A 406 -20.64 -1.73 10.90
CA SER A 406 -21.43 -2.43 11.91
C SER A 406 -22.15 -3.69 11.40
N SER A 407 -22.06 -4.02 10.11
CA SER A 407 -22.88 -5.11 9.53
C SER A 407 -22.38 -6.52 9.81
N GLY A 408 -21.14 -6.69 10.28
CA GLY A 408 -20.50 -8.00 10.41
C GLY A 408 -20.09 -8.67 9.08
N TRP A 409 -20.18 -7.94 7.95
CA TRP A 409 -19.81 -8.46 6.62
C TRP A 409 -18.30 -8.40 6.35
N LEU A 410 -17.59 -7.53 7.06
CA LEU A 410 -16.16 -7.33 6.88
C LEU A 410 -15.41 -8.38 7.69
N VAL A 411 -14.82 -9.36 7.01
CA VAL A 411 -14.06 -10.45 7.66
C VAL A 411 -12.56 -10.20 7.70
N ASP A 412 -12.09 -9.10 7.10
CA ASP A 412 -10.68 -8.73 7.03
C ASP A 412 -10.35 -7.54 7.93
N ASP A 413 -9.08 -7.45 8.33
CA ASP A 413 -8.57 -6.33 9.13
C ASP A 413 -8.53 -5.04 8.31
N ALA A 414 -8.18 -5.16 7.03
CA ALA A 414 -7.92 -4.01 6.17
C ALA A 414 -9.16 -3.15 5.92
N ALA A 415 -10.36 -3.71 5.88
CA ALA A 415 -11.56 -2.91 5.63
C ALA A 415 -11.79 -1.83 6.69
N LEU A 416 -11.70 -2.19 7.98
CA LEU A 416 -11.87 -1.21 9.07
C LEU A 416 -10.70 -0.22 9.12
N VAL A 417 -9.48 -0.69 8.85
CA VAL A 417 -8.29 0.17 8.79
C VAL A 417 -8.42 1.20 7.66
N ASP A 418 -8.82 0.78 6.45
CA ASP A 418 -9.06 1.66 5.32
C ASP A 418 -10.21 2.61 5.62
N ILE A 419 -11.34 2.13 6.14
CA ILE A 419 -12.46 2.99 6.55
C ILE A 419 -11.95 4.09 7.49
N SER A 420 -11.19 3.73 8.52
CA SER A 420 -10.70 4.68 9.53
C SER A 420 -9.72 5.69 8.93
N ASN A 421 -8.73 5.23 8.17
CA ASN A 421 -7.72 6.07 7.53
C ASN A 421 -8.33 7.05 6.53
N TYR A 422 -9.22 6.56 5.66
CA TYR A 422 -9.85 7.41 4.66
C TYR A 422 -10.85 8.38 5.31
N LEU A 423 -11.56 7.96 6.35
CA LEU A 423 -12.54 8.80 7.03
C LEU A 423 -11.86 9.98 7.76
N VAL A 424 -10.77 9.78 8.51
CA VAL A 424 -10.10 10.92 9.18
C VAL A 424 -9.55 11.95 8.20
N GLU A 425 -9.23 11.52 6.98
CA GLU A 425 -8.77 12.39 5.88
C GLU A 425 -9.90 12.91 4.97
N THR A 426 -11.15 12.57 5.26
CA THR A 426 -12.33 13.11 4.55
C THR A 426 -12.76 14.42 5.19
N ARG A 427 -13.01 15.45 4.39
CA ARG A 427 -13.42 16.78 4.88
C ARG A 427 -14.82 16.74 5.46
N VAL A 428 -15.00 17.27 6.67
CA VAL A 428 -16.32 17.48 7.28
C VAL A 428 -16.62 18.96 7.41
N GLU A 429 -17.72 19.40 6.81
CA GLU A 429 -18.13 20.82 6.81
C GLU A 429 -18.96 21.18 8.05
N THR A 430 -19.85 20.28 8.49
CA THR A 430 -20.69 20.47 9.68
C THR A 430 -20.76 19.18 10.52
N ARG A 431 -20.84 19.29 11.85
CA ARG A 431 -20.91 18.13 12.75
C ARG A 431 -22.31 17.52 12.83
N SER A 432 -23.34 18.35 12.66
CA SER A 432 -24.74 17.94 12.75
C SER A 432 -25.04 16.79 11.78
N GLN A 433 -25.88 15.84 12.21
CA GLN A 433 -26.33 14.65 11.47
C GLN A 433 -25.22 13.67 11.04
N ARG A 434 -23.97 13.90 11.41
CA ARG A 434 -22.84 12.97 11.13
C ARG A 434 -22.27 12.36 12.40
N LYS A 435 -22.36 13.10 13.51
CA LYS A 435 -21.82 12.70 14.82
C LYS A 435 -22.27 11.29 15.21
N GLU A 436 -23.58 11.02 15.18
CA GLU A 436 -24.14 9.72 15.55
C GLU A 436 -23.61 8.57 14.66
N HIS A 437 -23.51 8.78 13.35
CA HIS A 437 -22.96 7.77 12.44
C HIS A 437 -21.46 7.53 12.68
N ILE A 438 -20.70 8.58 13.00
CA ILE A 438 -19.28 8.46 13.35
C ILE A 438 -19.13 7.73 14.70
N GLU A 439 -20.00 8.00 15.67
CA GLU A 439 -20.02 7.30 16.97
C GLU A 439 -20.38 5.82 16.80
N SER A 440 -21.36 5.50 15.96
CA SER A 440 -21.70 4.11 15.59
C SER A 440 -20.50 3.38 14.99
N LEU A 441 -19.76 4.03 14.09
CA LEU A 441 -18.56 3.47 13.46
C LEU A 441 -17.44 3.27 14.49
N ILE A 442 -17.24 4.23 15.38
CA ILE A 442 -16.28 4.12 16.50
C ILE A 442 -16.64 2.94 17.41
N SER A 443 -17.92 2.73 17.71
CA SER A 443 -18.41 1.61 18.52
C SER A 443 -18.27 0.25 17.82
N ALA A 444 -18.24 0.23 16.48
CA ALA A 444 -17.96 -0.98 15.71
C ALA A 444 -16.48 -1.43 15.79
N THR A 445 -15.58 -0.59 16.31
CA THR A 445 -14.17 -0.96 16.49
C THR A 445 -13.97 -1.79 17.76
N ASP A 446 -13.50 -3.05 17.62
CA ASP A 446 -13.21 -3.90 18.79
C ASP A 446 -11.85 -3.57 19.40
N GLY A 447 -11.85 -2.78 20.48
CA GLY A 447 -10.65 -2.38 21.21
C GLY A 447 -9.82 -3.52 21.80
N ARG A 448 -10.36 -4.76 21.86
CA ARG A 448 -9.62 -5.96 22.30
C ARG A 448 -8.70 -6.50 21.22
N THR A 449 -8.97 -6.20 19.96
CA THR A 449 -8.15 -6.61 18.82
C THR A 449 -7.13 -5.54 18.48
N TYR A 450 -5.98 -5.94 17.91
CA TYR A 450 -4.94 -5.01 17.48
C TYR A 450 -5.49 -3.94 16.51
N TYR A 451 -6.20 -4.38 15.47
CA TYR A 451 -6.69 -3.50 14.41
C TYR A 451 -7.91 -2.70 14.83
N GLY A 452 -8.80 -3.26 15.65
CA GLY A 452 -9.91 -2.51 16.23
C GLY A 452 -9.42 -1.41 17.17
N LEU A 453 -8.41 -1.67 18.01
CA LEU A 453 -7.80 -0.63 18.85
C LEU A 453 -7.13 0.47 18.02
N TYR A 454 -6.39 0.10 16.96
CA TYR A 454 -5.83 1.06 16.00
C TYR A 454 -6.91 1.99 15.43
N CYS A 455 -7.98 1.41 14.87
CA CYS A 455 -9.08 2.15 14.25
C CYS A 455 -9.78 3.05 15.28
N GLY A 456 -10.09 2.51 16.45
CA GLY A 456 -10.79 3.21 17.52
C GLY A 456 -10.00 4.40 18.05
N LEU A 457 -8.68 4.28 18.21
CA LEU A 457 -7.80 5.39 18.60
C LEU A 457 -7.70 6.45 17.50
N TRP A 458 -7.53 6.02 16.25
CA TRP A 458 -7.34 6.92 15.11
C TRP A 458 -8.58 7.73 14.77
N LEU A 459 -9.77 7.16 14.90
CA LEU A 459 -11.02 7.89 14.73
C LEU A 459 -11.22 8.89 15.88
N ARG A 460 -10.97 8.46 17.12
CA ARG A 460 -11.12 9.30 18.31
C ARG A 460 -10.20 10.51 18.30
N SER A 461 -9.00 10.40 17.74
CA SER A 461 -8.05 11.52 17.64
C SER A 461 -8.54 12.70 16.77
N LYS A 462 -9.49 12.47 15.87
CA LYS A 462 -10.17 13.53 15.12
C LYS A 462 -11.55 13.87 15.67
N TYR A 463 -12.36 12.86 15.99
CA TYR A 463 -13.81 13.01 16.12
C TYR A 463 -14.34 13.17 17.55
N THR A 464 -13.53 12.88 18.57
CA THR A 464 -13.97 12.86 19.98
C THR A 464 -13.27 13.89 20.85
N SER A 465 -13.72 13.99 22.11
CA SER A 465 -13.06 14.81 23.13
C SER A 465 -11.68 14.25 23.52
N VAL A 466 -10.83 15.10 24.10
CA VAL A 466 -9.53 14.66 24.62
C VAL A 466 -9.70 13.73 25.82
N ASP A 467 -10.78 13.91 26.60
CA ASP A 467 -11.14 13.03 27.71
C ASP A 467 -11.44 11.61 27.24
N GLU A 468 -12.28 11.45 26.21
CA GLU A 468 -12.59 10.13 25.62
C GLU A 468 -11.35 9.46 25.01
N LEU A 469 -10.51 10.23 24.31
CA LEU A 469 -9.26 9.72 23.77
C LEU A 469 -8.33 9.24 24.90
N MET A 470 -8.17 10.04 25.96
CA MET A 470 -7.36 9.68 27.13
C MET A 470 -7.88 8.43 27.82
N ASN A 471 -9.19 8.34 28.04
CA ASN A 471 -9.83 7.19 28.66
C ASN A 471 -9.62 5.93 27.82
N THR A 472 -9.71 6.03 26.50
CA THR A 472 -9.47 4.91 25.58
C THR A 472 -8.01 4.45 25.63
N ILE A 473 -7.05 5.39 25.63
CA ILE A 473 -5.62 5.09 25.76
C ILE A 473 -5.34 4.38 27.09
N MET A 474 -5.86 4.90 28.20
CA MET A 474 -5.59 4.35 29.53
C MET A 474 -6.22 2.97 29.73
N SER A 475 -7.48 2.80 29.30
CA SER A 475 -8.22 1.53 29.48
C SER A 475 -7.63 0.40 28.64
N ASN A 476 -6.99 0.73 27.50
CA ASN A 476 -6.35 -0.26 26.62
C ASN A 476 -4.83 -0.30 26.76
N ARG A 477 -4.28 0.24 27.86
CA ARG A 477 -2.83 0.28 28.10
C ARG A 477 -2.12 -1.06 27.92
N PRO A 478 -2.59 -2.18 28.51
CA PRO A 478 -1.93 -3.46 28.34
C PRO A 478 -1.82 -3.89 26.86
N ALA A 479 -2.85 -3.61 26.06
CA ALA A 479 -2.91 -4.00 24.66
C ALA A 479 -1.90 -3.22 23.80
N TRP A 480 -1.86 -1.89 23.89
CA TRP A 480 -0.93 -1.12 23.05
C TRP A 480 0.51 -1.13 23.58
N LEU A 481 0.75 -1.39 24.88
CA LEU A 481 2.10 -1.42 25.45
C LEU A 481 2.99 -2.49 24.84
N GLN A 482 2.41 -3.64 24.46
CA GLN A 482 3.13 -4.78 23.89
C GLN A 482 3.52 -4.56 22.42
N HIS A 483 2.93 -3.56 21.75
CA HIS A 483 3.08 -3.35 20.33
C HIS A 483 3.71 -1.99 20.04
N GLU A 484 4.93 -2.00 19.49
CA GLU A 484 5.67 -0.77 19.17
C GLU A 484 4.84 0.19 18.29
N ARG A 485 4.19 -0.32 17.24
CA ARG A 485 3.42 0.50 16.29
C ARG A 485 2.16 1.13 16.89
N LEU A 486 1.45 0.44 17.80
CA LEU A 486 0.34 1.05 18.54
C LEU A 486 0.87 2.09 19.53
N GLY A 487 2.03 1.84 20.15
CA GLY A 487 2.73 2.85 20.94
C GLY A 487 3.08 4.10 20.13
N ARG A 488 3.61 3.93 18.90
CA ARG A 488 3.86 5.06 17.97
C ARG A 488 2.59 5.86 17.70
N LEU A 489 1.46 5.18 17.45
CA LEU A 489 0.16 5.82 17.27
C LEU A 489 -0.25 6.66 18.50
N VAL A 490 -0.14 6.08 19.70
CA VAL A 490 -0.48 6.77 20.96
C VAL A 490 0.41 8.00 21.15
N GLY A 491 1.73 7.87 20.98
CA GLY A 491 2.65 8.99 21.12
C GLY A 491 2.46 10.08 20.07
N ALA A 492 1.96 9.75 18.88
CA ALA A 492 1.60 10.75 17.87
C ALA A 492 0.45 11.69 18.29
N PHE A 493 -0.36 11.31 19.28
CA PHE A 493 -1.43 12.17 19.81
C PHE A 493 -0.95 13.26 20.76
N THR A 494 0.34 13.32 21.08
CA THR A 494 0.98 14.36 21.92
C THR A 494 0.42 15.79 21.72
N PRO A 495 0.36 16.35 20.49
CA PRO A 495 -0.14 17.71 20.28
C PRO A 495 -1.60 17.92 20.72
N LEU A 496 -2.43 16.88 20.76
CA LEU A 496 -3.83 16.99 21.15
C LEU A 496 -4.02 17.25 22.64
N PHE A 497 -3.09 16.78 23.48
CA PHE A 497 -3.14 16.91 24.94
C PHE A 497 -2.58 18.21 25.47
N ARG A 498 -1.87 19.00 24.66
CA ARG A 498 -1.24 20.24 25.11
C ARG A 498 -2.28 21.28 25.53
N GLY A 499 -2.05 21.95 26.65
CA GLY A 499 -2.95 22.93 27.25
C GLY A 499 -4.22 22.32 27.85
N THR A 500 -4.31 20.99 27.95
CA THR A 500 -5.47 20.30 28.55
C THR A 500 -5.15 19.80 29.97
N SER A 501 -6.17 19.47 30.75
CA SER A 501 -6.03 18.83 32.07
C SER A 501 -5.24 17.52 32.03
N HIS A 502 -5.19 16.84 30.88
CA HIS A 502 -4.48 15.57 30.69
C HIS A 502 -3.02 15.71 30.29
N GLU A 503 -2.50 16.91 30.00
CA GLU A 503 -1.13 17.09 29.47
C GLU A 503 -0.07 16.43 30.36
N LYS A 504 -0.12 16.70 31.68
CA LYS A 504 0.84 16.14 32.65
C LYS A 504 0.73 14.62 32.73
N LYS A 505 -0.49 14.09 32.73
CA LYS A 505 -0.77 12.64 32.80
C LYS A 505 -0.28 11.92 31.55
N PHE A 506 -0.54 12.45 30.36
CA PHE A 506 -0.08 11.88 29.10
C PHE A 506 1.45 11.94 28.98
N ARG A 507 2.07 13.06 29.38
CA ARG A 507 3.54 13.18 29.41
C ARG A 507 4.18 12.16 30.36
N ALA A 508 3.63 11.97 31.55
CA ALA A 508 4.11 10.95 32.49
C ALA A 508 4.03 9.55 31.87
N LEU A 509 2.89 9.21 31.25
CA LEU A 509 2.69 7.94 30.54
C LEU A 509 3.74 7.73 29.43
N ALA A 510 4.00 8.75 28.62
CA ALA A 510 4.93 8.66 27.50
C ALA A 510 6.39 8.50 27.95
N ILE A 511 6.76 9.06 29.11
CA ILE A 511 8.13 8.97 29.64
C ILE A 511 8.34 7.67 30.43
N SER A 512 7.36 7.22 31.21
CA SER A 512 7.52 6.09 32.14
C SER A 512 7.28 4.71 31.52
N THR A 513 6.76 4.65 30.31
CA THR A 513 6.45 3.41 29.59
C THR A 513 7.70 2.71 29.09
N ALA A 514 7.68 1.37 29.03
CA ALA A 514 8.72 0.55 28.42
C ALA A 514 8.61 0.45 26.89
N ASN A 515 7.48 0.86 26.30
CA ASN A 515 7.26 0.82 24.85
C ASN A 515 8.08 1.91 24.12
N ASP A 516 9.00 1.50 23.25
CA ASP A 516 9.85 2.41 22.46
C ASP A 516 9.07 3.32 21.51
N GLY A 517 8.00 2.81 20.90
CA GLY A 517 7.25 3.51 19.87
C GLY A 517 6.62 4.83 20.36
N ILE A 518 5.98 4.79 21.53
CA ILE A 518 5.43 6.00 22.16
C ILE A 518 6.53 6.98 22.55
N ARG A 519 7.67 6.48 23.09
CA ARG A 519 8.80 7.35 23.46
C ARG A 519 9.37 8.08 22.24
N GLN A 520 9.56 7.37 21.12
CA GLN A 520 10.09 7.92 19.88
C GLN A 520 9.18 9.02 19.31
N THR A 521 7.89 8.73 19.16
CA THR A 521 6.92 9.68 18.58
C THR A 521 6.63 10.85 19.50
N PHE A 522 6.51 10.62 20.82
CA PHE A 522 6.42 11.68 21.82
C PHE A 522 7.63 12.61 21.76
N ARG A 523 8.85 12.04 21.76
CA ARG A 523 10.10 12.81 21.65
C ARG A 523 10.10 13.63 20.37
N PHE A 524 9.74 13.03 19.22
CA PHE A 524 9.68 13.75 17.95
C PHE A 524 8.72 14.95 17.99
N HIS A 525 7.50 14.77 18.51
CA HIS A 525 6.55 15.88 18.67
C HIS A 525 7.07 16.98 19.61
N TRP A 526 7.75 16.59 20.70
CA TRP A 526 8.39 17.54 21.61
C TRP A 526 9.48 18.35 20.89
N GLN A 527 10.35 17.67 20.13
CA GLN A 527 11.44 18.31 19.38
C GLN A 527 10.88 19.24 18.31
N LEU A 528 9.88 18.80 17.54
CA LEU A 528 9.22 19.63 16.53
C LEU A 528 8.57 20.89 17.13
N ALA A 529 8.11 20.81 18.38
CA ALA A 529 7.50 21.92 19.10
C ALA A 529 8.49 22.81 19.88
N LYS A 530 9.78 22.47 19.96
CA LYS A 530 10.76 23.17 20.81
C LYS A 530 12.12 23.44 20.16
N GLU A 531 12.47 22.74 19.10
CA GLU A 531 13.75 22.88 18.40
C GLU A 531 13.53 23.54 17.03
N LYS A 532 14.27 24.62 16.75
CA LYS A 532 14.18 25.32 15.45
C LYS A 532 14.68 24.44 14.29
N SER A 533 15.73 23.64 14.50
CA SER A 533 16.30 22.73 13.50
C SER A 533 15.27 21.71 12.99
N VAL A 534 14.58 21.02 13.90
CA VAL A 534 13.57 20.01 13.56
C VAL A 534 12.37 20.65 12.84
N PHE A 535 11.97 21.85 13.25
CA PHE A 535 10.95 22.61 12.50
C PHE A 535 11.42 22.94 11.08
N ASP A 536 12.67 23.39 10.92
CA ASP A 536 13.23 23.76 9.63
C ASP A 536 13.32 22.55 8.68
N ASP A 537 13.74 21.39 9.18
CA ASP A 537 13.75 20.11 8.45
C ASP A 537 12.34 19.66 8.03
N MET A 538 11.36 19.89 8.90
CA MET A 538 9.96 19.51 8.66
C MET A 538 9.19 20.50 7.78
N TYR A 539 9.63 21.76 7.69
CA TYR A 539 8.89 22.83 7.00
C TYR A 539 8.51 22.47 5.55
N PRO A 540 9.42 21.95 4.68
CA PRO A 540 9.07 21.58 3.31
C PRO A 540 8.02 20.47 3.25
N SER A 541 8.07 19.53 4.21
CA SER A 541 7.05 18.50 4.30
C SER A 541 5.72 19.16 4.71
N LEU A 542 5.68 19.95 5.78
CA LEU A 542 4.45 20.53 6.34
C LEU A 542 3.76 21.56 5.42
N SER A 543 4.50 22.37 4.67
CA SER A 543 3.95 23.40 3.79
C SER A 543 3.28 22.86 2.53
N ASN A 544 3.57 21.61 2.13
CA ASN A 544 3.03 21.02 0.91
C ASN A 544 1.65 20.38 1.15
N LEU A 545 0.59 20.98 0.62
CA LEU A 545 -0.74 20.35 0.63
C LEU A 545 -0.79 19.13 -0.29
N ASN A 546 -1.67 18.19 0.03
CA ASN A 546 -1.96 17.00 -0.75
C ASN A 546 -3.42 17.04 -1.24
N PRO A 547 -3.66 17.40 -2.51
CA PRO A 547 -5.02 17.51 -3.06
C PRO A 547 -5.74 16.16 -3.19
N SER A 548 -5.03 15.02 -3.05
CA SER A 548 -5.67 13.69 -3.02
C SER A 548 -6.35 13.38 -1.68
N ARG A 549 -6.15 14.22 -0.64
CA ARG A 549 -6.81 14.12 0.65
C ARG A 549 -7.92 15.16 0.75
N GLY A 550 -9.10 14.77 1.24
CA GLY A 550 -10.22 15.69 1.38
C GLY A 550 -9.90 16.86 2.31
N THR A 551 -9.14 16.61 3.37
CA THR A 551 -8.63 17.61 4.33
C THR A 551 -7.40 18.39 3.84
N GLY A 552 -6.93 18.16 2.61
CA GLY A 552 -5.72 18.80 2.07
C GLY A 552 -4.39 18.30 2.65
N MET A 553 -4.40 17.43 3.66
CA MET A 553 -3.24 16.68 4.18
C MET A 553 -3.68 15.44 4.93
N THR A 554 -2.74 14.54 5.24
CA THR A 554 -3.01 13.36 6.07
C THR A 554 -3.26 13.76 7.53
N HIS A 555 -3.90 12.89 8.31
CA HIS A 555 -4.14 13.14 9.74
C HIS A 555 -2.83 13.19 10.54
N ALA A 556 -1.89 12.26 10.29
CA ALA A 556 -0.57 12.27 10.90
C ALA A 556 0.18 13.59 10.68
N LYS A 557 0.15 14.10 9.45
CA LYS A 557 0.79 15.37 9.11
C LYS A 557 0.09 16.57 9.77
N PHE A 558 -1.24 16.51 9.94
CA PHE A 558 -1.97 17.50 10.71
C PHE A 558 -1.52 17.52 12.18
N LEU A 559 -1.31 16.36 12.81
CA LEU A 559 -0.76 16.29 14.17
C LEU A 559 0.64 16.92 14.24
N CYS A 560 1.53 16.63 13.27
CA CYS A 560 2.83 17.29 13.17
C CYS A 560 2.73 18.81 12.96
N LEU A 561 1.77 19.27 12.15
CA LEU A 561 1.51 20.70 11.94
C LEU A 561 1.15 21.41 13.24
N LEU A 562 0.32 20.80 14.09
CA LEU A 562 -0.04 21.35 15.40
C LEU A 562 1.21 21.56 16.28
N SER A 563 2.09 20.56 16.37
CA SER A 563 3.35 20.69 17.11
C SER A 563 4.23 21.80 16.55
N ALA A 564 4.38 21.87 15.23
CA ALA A 564 5.22 22.87 14.55
C ALA A 564 4.72 24.31 14.77
N LEU A 565 3.41 24.54 14.72
CA LEU A 565 2.83 25.89 14.94
C LEU A 565 3.01 26.38 16.38
N GLN A 566 3.20 25.47 17.33
CA GLN A 566 3.45 25.79 18.73
C GLN A 566 4.95 26.00 19.06
N ASN A 567 5.83 25.97 18.06
CA ASN A 567 7.27 26.15 18.27
C ASN A 567 7.63 27.62 18.53
N ASP A 568 7.85 27.95 19.79
CA ASP A 568 8.19 29.30 20.27
C ASP A 568 9.60 29.76 19.89
N LYS A 569 10.49 28.84 19.51
CA LYS A 569 11.85 29.15 19.03
C LYS A 569 11.93 29.56 17.56
N VAL A 570 10.82 29.44 16.82
CA VAL A 570 10.74 29.81 15.41
C VAL A 570 10.14 31.21 15.26
N PRO A 571 10.73 32.11 14.44
CA PRO A 571 10.20 33.44 14.18
C PRO A 571 8.72 33.41 13.80
N ILE A 572 7.93 34.31 14.40
CA ILE A 572 6.48 34.37 14.21
C ILE A 572 6.10 34.50 12.73
N VAL A 573 6.88 35.24 11.94
CA VAL A 573 6.69 35.41 10.48
C VAL A 573 6.72 34.06 9.76
N LYS A 574 7.66 33.17 10.11
CA LYS A 574 7.77 31.84 9.47
C LYS A 574 6.62 30.93 9.87
N ARG A 575 6.17 31.00 11.13
CA ARG A 575 4.97 30.27 11.60
C ARG A 575 3.69 30.79 10.94
N ASN A 576 3.55 32.10 10.80
CA ASN A 576 2.42 32.73 10.11
C ASN A 576 2.38 32.35 8.64
N LYS A 577 3.54 32.27 7.97
CA LYS A 577 3.63 31.76 6.59
C LYS A 577 3.15 30.31 6.50
N LEU A 578 3.60 29.43 7.40
CA LEU A 578 3.14 28.04 7.43
C LEU A 578 1.62 27.96 7.66
N ARG A 579 1.08 28.75 8.60
CA ARG A 579 -0.36 28.84 8.87
C ARG A 579 -1.14 29.30 7.63
N ALA A 580 -0.66 30.34 6.94
CA ALA A 580 -1.29 30.83 5.73
C ALA A 580 -1.29 29.78 4.59
N THR A 581 -0.16 29.10 4.37
CA THR A 581 -0.08 28.04 3.35
C THR A 581 -0.96 26.84 3.68
N THR A 582 -1.18 26.55 4.96
CA THR A 582 -2.01 25.42 5.43
C THR A 582 -3.45 25.80 5.78
N ALA A 583 -3.87 27.04 5.51
CA ALA A 583 -5.22 27.52 5.82
C ALA A 583 -6.36 26.61 5.34
N PRO A 584 -6.32 26.01 4.12
CA PRO A 584 -7.38 25.11 3.63
C PRO A 584 -7.61 23.86 4.49
N VAL A 585 -6.62 23.45 5.30
CA VAL A 585 -6.75 22.28 6.21
C VAL A 585 -7.81 22.54 7.27
N PHE A 586 -7.96 23.79 7.68
CA PHE A 586 -8.93 24.21 8.69
C PHE A 586 -10.32 24.48 8.11
N ASP A 587 -10.57 24.16 6.83
CA ASP A 587 -11.93 24.06 6.28
C ASP A 587 -12.71 22.90 6.90
N ASP A 588 -12.00 21.88 7.40
CA ASP A 588 -12.60 20.80 8.18
C ASP A 588 -12.96 21.28 9.60
N VAL A 589 -14.23 21.11 9.98
CA VAL A 589 -14.79 21.60 11.24
C VAL A 589 -14.16 20.96 12.49
N TYR A 590 -13.63 19.75 12.38
CA TYR A 590 -12.95 19.09 13.49
C TYR A 590 -11.53 19.62 13.64
N TYR A 591 -10.77 19.70 12.53
CA TYR A 591 -9.42 20.26 12.56
C TYR A 591 -9.40 21.72 13.01
N ARG A 592 -10.35 22.53 12.53
CA ARG A 592 -10.51 23.92 12.98
C ARG A 592 -10.73 24.01 14.48
N ALA A 593 -11.59 23.16 15.05
CA ALA A 593 -11.88 23.20 16.47
C ALA A 593 -10.68 22.75 17.32
N ILE A 594 -9.95 21.72 16.89
CA ILE A 594 -8.70 21.29 17.54
C ILE A 594 -7.70 22.44 17.53
N ALA A 595 -7.52 23.10 16.38
CA ALA A 595 -6.57 24.19 16.22
C ALA A 595 -6.91 25.43 17.04
N LYS A 596 -8.20 25.80 17.10
CA LYS A 596 -8.70 26.89 17.97
C LYS A 596 -8.45 26.59 19.45
N ARG A 597 -8.76 25.37 19.91
CA ARG A 597 -8.48 24.95 21.30
C ARG A 597 -6.99 25.10 21.65
N LEU A 598 -6.11 24.81 20.70
CA LEU A 598 -4.66 24.86 20.88
C LEU A 598 -4.06 26.26 20.65
N GLY A 599 -4.85 27.27 20.29
CA GLY A 599 -4.37 28.63 20.00
C GLY A 599 -3.47 28.72 18.77
N VAL A 600 -3.62 27.81 17.80
CA VAL A 600 -2.76 27.75 16.59
C VAL A 600 -3.46 28.14 15.29
N TYR A 601 -4.78 28.38 15.32
CA TYR A 601 -5.58 28.86 14.19
C TYR A 601 -6.40 30.08 14.56
#